data_AF-A0A9P1GWS7-F1
#
_entry.id   AF-A0A9P1GWS7-F1
#
_cell.length_a   1.000
_cell.length_b   1.000
_cell.length_c   1.000
_cell.angle_alpha   90.00
_cell.angle_beta   90.00
_cell.angle_gamma   90.00
#
_symmetry.space_group_name_H-M   'P 1'
#
loop_
_entity.id
_entity.type
_entity.pdbx_description
1 polymer ?
#
loop_
_entity_poly.entity_id
_entity_poly.type
_entity_poly.pdbx_seq_one_letter_code
_entity_poly.pdbx_strand_id
1 'polypeptide(L)'
;METTIAGSLIKAQLVDKLPKRFRELKFGVQSNQDIANQTVLEVSDRLLYDIENNRAPYSHGPLDPRLGTSSRSSNCRTCNEALQNCTGHFGHVRLPLPVFHIGYFRFTIAMLQNICKDCAQVLLTEPDRGFFLKEMRRTDTDNTQRSKIFKKSMSNAAK
;
A
#
# COMPACT_ATOMS: atom_id res chain seq x y z
N MET A 1 -6.88 -33.92 42.58
CA MET A 1 -7.78 -32.93 43.22
C MET A 1 -8.08 -31.87 42.18
N GLU A 2 -9.11 -32.12 41.39
CA GLU A 2 -9.73 -31.12 40.53
C GLU A 2 -10.45 -30.12 41.44
N THR A 3 -10.20 -28.83 41.25
CA THR A 3 -11.07 -27.78 41.80
C THR A 3 -11.67 -27.00 40.65
N THR A 4 -12.96 -27.21 40.51
CA THR A 4 -13.89 -26.49 39.64
C THR A 4 -13.95 -25.03 40.09
N ILE A 5 -13.77 -24.08 39.16
CA ILE A 5 -14.34 -22.74 39.29
C ILE A 5 -15.41 -22.61 38.22
N ALA A 6 -16.65 -22.74 38.67
CA ALA A 6 -17.84 -22.37 37.93
C ALA A 6 -17.91 -20.84 37.84
N GLY A 7 -18.09 -20.29 36.63
CA GLY A 7 -18.31 -18.86 36.46
C GLY A 7 -18.17 -18.31 35.04
N SER A 8 -19.15 -18.63 34.17
CA SER A 8 -19.76 -17.77 33.12
C SER A 8 -20.13 -18.57 31.87
N LEU A 9 -21.32 -19.18 31.85
CA LEU A 9 -21.96 -19.65 30.63
C LEU A 9 -22.55 -18.44 29.88
N ILE A 10 -21.69 -17.61 29.31
CA ILE A 10 -22.11 -16.69 28.25
C ILE A 10 -22.29 -17.56 27.01
N LYS A 11 -23.45 -17.50 26.35
CA LYS A 11 -23.64 -18.13 25.02
C LYS A 11 -22.48 -17.69 24.13
N ALA A 12 -21.53 -18.59 23.89
CA ALA A 12 -20.42 -18.30 22.99
C ALA A 12 -21.01 -18.00 21.61
N GLN A 13 -20.63 -16.86 21.03
CA GLN A 13 -21.09 -16.51 19.70
C GLN A 13 -20.63 -17.58 18.71
N LEU A 14 -21.57 -18.18 17.98
CA LEU A 14 -21.25 -19.13 16.91
C LEU A 14 -20.49 -18.38 15.81
N VAL A 15 -19.18 -18.61 15.72
CA VAL A 15 -18.33 -18.06 14.65
C VAL A 15 -18.23 -19.09 13.53
N ASP A 16 -19.03 -18.90 12.48
CA ASP A 16 -18.93 -19.72 11.28
C ASP A 16 -17.77 -19.23 10.39
N LYS A 17 -16.89 -20.14 9.97
CA LYS A 17 -15.70 -19.85 9.16
C LYS A 17 -15.81 -20.53 7.80
N LEU A 18 -16.57 -19.90 6.90
CA LEU A 18 -16.75 -20.38 5.53
C LEU A 18 -15.46 -20.23 4.70
N PRO A 19 -15.09 -21.22 3.86
CA PRO A 19 -13.95 -21.13 2.97
C PRO A 19 -14.20 -20.05 1.90
N LYS A 20 -13.23 -19.15 1.71
CA LYS A 20 -13.28 -18.07 0.72
C LYS A 20 -12.37 -18.39 -0.47
N ARG A 21 -12.80 -18.01 -1.68
CA ARG A 21 -11.99 -18.10 -2.90
C ARG A 21 -11.70 -16.71 -3.45
N PHE A 22 -10.45 -16.46 -3.85
CA PHE A 22 -10.07 -15.23 -4.54
C PHE A 22 -10.78 -15.14 -5.90
N ARG A 23 -11.46 -14.03 -6.16
CA ARG A 23 -12.20 -13.79 -7.42
C ARG A 23 -11.38 -12.98 -8.41
N GLU A 24 -10.81 -11.88 -7.96
CA GLU A 24 -10.08 -10.91 -8.77
C GLU A 24 -9.02 -10.19 -7.92
N LEU A 25 -8.01 -9.63 -8.57
CA LEU A 25 -6.99 -8.82 -7.95
C LEU A 25 -7.04 -7.41 -8.55
N LYS A 26 -7.19 -6.39 -7.69
CA LYS A 26 -7.25 -4.99 -8.10
C LYS A 26 -5.92 -4.31 -7.79
N PHE A 27 -5.24 -3.87 -8.84
CA PHE A 27 -4.02 -3.10 -8.71
C PHE A 27 -4.34 -1.62 -8.50
N GLY A 28 -3.53 -0.95 -7.69
CA GLY A 28 -3.66 0.47 -7.40
C GLY A 28 -2.40 1.01 -6.74
N VAL A 29 -2.36 2.33 -6.57
CA VAL A 29 -1.30 3.01 -5.82
C VAL A 29 -1.81 3.23 -4.40
N GLN A 30 -0.98 2.93 -3.40
CA GLN A 30 -1.33 3.14 -2.01
C GLN A 30 -1.23 4.64 -1.65
N SER A 31 -2.18 5.14 -0.88
CA SER A 31 -2.07 6.48 -0.30
C SER A 31 -1.10 6.50 0.87
N ASN A 32 -0.61 7.68 1.25
CA ASN A 32 0.24 7.84 2.44
C ASN A 32 -0.45 7.32 3.71
N GLN A 33 -1.77 7.46 3.79
CA GLN A 33 -2.56 6.95 4.92
C GLN A 33 -2.62 5.42 4.91
N ASP A 34 -2.81 4.81 3.74
CA ASP A 34 -2.82 3.34 3.62
C ASP A 34 -1.47 2.74 4.03
N ILE A 35 -0.37 3.38 3.61
CA ILE A 35 0.98 2.96 3.99
C ILE A 35 1.13 3.06 5.51
N ALA A 36 0.81 4.22 6.11
CA ALA A 36 0.92 4.42 7.56
C ALA A 36 0.09 3.39 8.35
N ASN A 37 -1.15 3.12 7.93
CA ASN A 37 -2.06 2.18 8.59
C ASN A 37 -1.57 0.72 8.54
N GLN A 38 -0.80 0.34 7.52
CA GLN A 38 -0.24 -1.01 7.40
C GLN A 38 1.06 -1.19 8.18
N THR A 39 1.71 -0.09 8.56
CA THR A 39 3.05 -0.12 9.14
C THR A 39 3.03 -0.20 10.66
N VAL A 40 4.00 -0.92 11.20
CA VAL A 40 4.16 -1.11 12.65
C VAL A 40 5.18 -0.14 13.24
N LEU A 41 6.12 0.33 12.42
CA LEU A 41 7.25 1.15 12.86
C LEU A 41 7.59 2.21 11.80
N GLU A 42 7.91 3.41 12.27
CA GLU A 42 8.63 4.42 11.49
C GLU A 42 10.14 4.19 11.66
N VAL A 43 10.83 3.96 10.55
CA VAL A 43 12.29 3.79 10.51
C VAL A 43 12.93 5.16 10.33
N SER A 44 13.49 5.69 11.41
CA SER A 44 14.15 7.01 11.46
C SER A 44 15.67 6.91 11.39
N ASP A 45 16.24 5.84 11.94
CA ASP A 45 17.68 5.69 12.09
C ASP A 45 18.30 4.86 10.98
N ARG A 46 19.56 5.17 10.66
CA ARG A 46 20.33 4.49 9.61
C ARG A 46 21.17 3.33 10.16
N LEU A 47 21.33 3.27 11.48
CA LEU A 47 22.16 2.27 12.14
C LEU A 47 21.47 0.91 12.10
N LEU A 48 22.25 -0.13 11.76
CA LEU A 48 21.75 -1.51 11.69
C LEU A 48 21.87 -2.21 13.04
N TYR A 49 23.02 -2.07 13.69
CA TYR A 49 23.35 -2.72 14.96
C TYR A 49 23.96 -1.72 15.92
N ASP A 50 23.66 -1.91 17.20
CA ASP A 50 24.31 -1.21 18.29
C ASP A 50 25.61 -1.94 18.68
N ILE A 51 26.76 -1.33 18.35
CA ILE A 51 28.08 -1.93 18.59
C ILE A 51 28.36 -2.05 20.09
N GLU A 52 27.85 -1.12 20.89
CA GLU A 52 28.08 -1.08 22.33
C GLU A 52 27.19 -2.10 23.05
N ASN A 53 26.00 -2.35 22.51
CA ASN A 53 25.02 -3.28 23.08
C ASN A 53 25.02 -4.63 22.36
N ASN A 54 26.09 -5.41 22.50
CA ASN A 54 26.19 -6.81 22.01
C ASN A 54 25.88 -7.00 20.51
N ARG A 55 26.02 -5.95 19.67
CA ARG A 55 25.60 -5.98 18.26
C ARG A 55 24.12 -6.35 18.10
N ALA A 56 23.28 -5.96 19.07
CA ALA A 56 21.84 -6.10 18.95
C ALA A 56 21.31 -5.18 17.83
N PRO A 57 20.21 -5.53 17.16
CA PRO A 57 19.61 -4.65 16.16
C PRO A 57 19.22 -3.31 16.78
N TYR A 58 19.53 -2.22 16.07
CA TYR A 58 19.26 -0.87 16.55
C TYR A 58 17.75 -0.60 16.57
N SER A 59 17.25 0.03 17.62
CA SER A 59 15.83 0.40 17.72
C SER A 59 15.50 1.52 16.72
N HIS A 60 14.35 1.46 16.06
CA HIS A 60 14.00 2.37 14.95
C HIS A 60 14.96 2.33 13.74
N GLY A 61 15.82 1.31 13.69
CA GLY A 61 16.66 1.01 12.54
C GLY A 61 16.00 0.04 11.54
N PRO A 62 16.64 -0.23 10.40
CA PRO A 62 16.09 -1.11 9.37
C PRO A 62 15.92 -2.58 9.79
N LEU A 63 16.66 -3.02 10.81
CA LEU A 63 16.63 -4.40 11.32
C LEU A 63 15.86 -4.52 12.65
N ASP A 64 14.99 -3.56 12.95
CA ASP A 64 14.22 -3.57 14.20
C ASP A 64 13.40 -4.87 14.31
N PRO A 65 13.47 -5.60 15.44
CA PRO A 65 12.74 -6.85 15.64
C PRO A 65 11.20 -6.74 15.55
N ARG A 66 10.64 -5.53 15.54
CA ARG A 66 9.21 -5.28 15.28
C ARG A 66 8.82 -5.48 13.82
N LEU A 67 9.76 -5.33 12.88
CA LEU A 67 9.53 -5.56 11.45
C LEU A 67 9.55 -7.05 11.09
N GLY A 68 10.13 -7.86 11.98
CA GLY A 68 10.25 -9.30 11.82
C GLY A 68 11.54 -9.80 12.46
N THR A 69 11.72 -11.11 12.44
CA THR A 69 12.95 -11.76 12.87
C THR A 69 13.59 -12.45 11.68
N SER A 70 14.92 -12.38 11.56
CA SER A 70 15.69 -13.17 10.57
C SER A 70 16.45 -14.33 11.21
N SER A 71 16.56 -14.36 12.54
CA SER A 71 17.22 -15.45 13.26
C SER A 71 16.20 -16.48 13.74
N ARG A 72 16.61 -17.74 13.77
CA ARG A 72 15.82 -18.85 14.35
C ARG A 72 15.72 -18.76 15.87
N SER A 73 16.68 -18.10 16.52
CA SER A 73 16.74 -18.00 17.99
C SER A 73 15.94 -16.83 18.55
N SER A 74 15.53 -15.87 17.71
CA SER A 74 14.78 -14.69 18.14
C SER A 74 13.37 -14.71 17.58
N ASN A 75 12.42 -14.24 18.38
CA ASN A 75 11.02 -14.09 17.99
C ASN A 75 10.75 -12.65 17.54
N CYS A 76 9.78 -12.48 16.65
CA CYS A 76 9.29 -11.16 16.25
C CYS A 76 8.66 -10.43 17.44
N ARG A 77 8.94 -9.13 17.64
CA ARG A 77 8.35 -8.36 18.76
C ARG A 77 6.88 -7.96 18.54
N THR A 78 6.35 -8.13 17.34
CA THR A 78 4.99 -7.73 16.98
C THR A 78 4.02 -8.90 17.05
N CYS A 79 4.32 -10.02 16.37
CA CYS A 79 3.49 -11.23 16.43
C CYS A 79 3.93 -12.25 17.49
N ASN A 80 5.12 -12.09 18.09
CA ASN A 80 5.73 -13.05 19.05
C ASN A 80 5.98 -14.46 18.48
N GLU A 81 5.89 -14.61 17.16
CA GLU A 81 6.15 -15.88 16.49
C GLU A 81 7.62 -16.05 16.10
N ALA A 82 8.01 -17.31 15.92
CA ALA A 82 9.32 -17.67 15.38
C ALA A 82 9.38 -17.41 13.86
N LEU A 83 10.60 -17.43 13.30
CA LEU A 83 10.88 -17.17 11.88
C LEU A 83 9.98 -17.96 10.90
N GLN A 84 9.58 -19.18 11.24
CA GLN A 84 8.80 -20.04 10.34
C GLN A 84 7.33 -19.61 10.19
N ASN A 85 6.76 -18.97 11.22
CA ASN A 85 5.35 -18.60 11.24
C ASN A 85 5.15 -17.09 11.01
N CYS A 86 6.18 -16.28 11.29
CA CYS A 86 6.14 -14.84 11.10
C CYS A 86 6.02 -14.46 9.62
N THR A 87 4.94 -13.76 9.26
CA THR A 87 4.67 -13.28 7.90
C THR A 87 5.47 -12.02 7.52
N GLY A 88 6.08 -11.36 8.49
CA GLY A 88 6.77 -10.08 8.33
C GLY A 88 5.83 -8.88 8.46
N HIS A 89 6.37 -7.75 8.91
CA HIS A 89 5.62 -6.54 9.17
C HIS A 89 6.22 -5.35 8.44
N PHE A 90 5.37 -4.49 7.90
CA PHE A 90 5.82 -3.32 7.17
C PHE A 90 6.29 -2.23 8.13
N GLY A 91 7.34 -1.53 7.73
CA GLY A 91 7.74 -0.24 8.27
C GLY A 91 7.66 0.82 7.18
N HIS A 92 7.61 2.09 7.57
CA HIS A 92 7.73 3.19 6.61
C HIS A 92 8.85 4.13 7.00
N VAL A 93 9.36 4.85 6.01
CA VAL A 93 10.33 5.93 6.19
C VAL A 93 9.63 7.22 5.78
N ARG A 94 9.53 8.17 6.71
CA ARG A 94 8.98 9.49 6.41
C ARG A 94 10.05 10.35 5.75
N LEU A 95 9.85 10.64 4.47
CA LEU A 95 10.73 11.56 3.74
C LEU A 95 10.44 13.01 4.15
N PRO A 96 11.47 13.85 4.34
CA PRO A 96 11.27 15.26 4.67
C PRO A 96 10.72 16.07 3.49
N LEU A 97 10.98 15.62 2.25
CA LEU A 97 10.49 16.23 1.01
C LEU A 97 9.93 15.16 0.08
N PRO A 98 8.88 15.46 -0.70
CA PRO A 98 8.32 14.52 -1.67
C PRO A 98 9.31 14.28 -2.81
N VAL A 99 9.37 13.04 -3.29
CA VAL A 99 10.25 12.60 -4.39
C VAL A 99 9.40 11.95 -5.48
N PHE A 100 9.77 12.19 -6.74
CA PHE A 100 9.10 11.54 -7.86
C PHE A 100 9.45 10.06 -7.92
N HIS A 101 8.42 9.22 -8.03
CA HIS A 101 8.61 7.79 -8.22
C HIS A 101 9.04 7.49 -9.66
N ILE A 102 10.21 6.87 -9.85
CA ILE A 102 10.80 6.59 -11.18
C ILE A 102 9.86 5.82 -12.11
N GLY A 103 9.08 4.89 -11.57
CA GLY A 103 8.10 4.11 -12.35
C GLY A 103 6.90 4.93 -12.84
N TYR A 104 6.55 6.02 -12.15
CA TYR A 104 5.43 6.89 -12.53
C TYR A 104 5.87 8.16 -13.25
N PHE A 105 7.17 8.45 -13.30
CA PHE A 105 7.72 9.69 -13.84
C PHE A 105 7.22 10.02 -15.26
N ARG A 106 7.17 9.01 -16.15
CA ARG A 106 6.64 9.18 -17.52
C ARG A 106 5.15 9.55 -17.53
N PHE A 107 4.36 8.94 -16.65
CA PHE A 107 2.92 9.23 -16.53
C PHE A 107 2.70 10.62 -15.92
N THR A 108 3.52 11.02 -14.94
CA THR A 108 3.48 12.36 -14.35
C THR A 108 3.71 13.43 -15.40
N ILE A 109 4.75 13.31 -16.24
CA ILE A 109 5.01 14.26 -17.34
C ILE A 109 3.81 14.32 -18.28
N ALA A 110 3.28 13.15 -18.67
CA ALA A 110 2.14 13.08 -19.58
C ALA A 110 0.90 13.77 -18.97
N MET A 111 0.61 13.59 -17.67
CA MET A 111 -0.49 14.30 -17.01
C MET A 111 -0.25 15.82 -16.96
N LEU A 112 0.97 16.26 -16.60
CA LEU A 112 1.31 17.69 -16.52
C LEU A 112 1.27 18.41 -17.88
N GLN A 113 1.46 17.69 -18.99
CA GLN A 113 1.31 18.23 -20.35
C GLN A 113 -0.16 18.43 -20.76
N ASN A 114 -1.11 17.80 -20.07
CA ASN A 114 -2.52 17.75 -20.46
C ASN A 114 -3.44 18.52 -19.48
N ILE A 115 -2.85 19.24 -18.52
CA ILE A 115 -3.58 20.07 -17.56
C ILE A 115 -3.07 21.51 -17.61
N CYS A 116 -3.95 22.46 -17.28
CA CYS A 116 -3.56 23.83 -17.03
C CYS A 116 -2.74 23.91 -15.73
N LYS A 117 -1.62 24.62 -15.75
CA LYS A 117 -0.70 24.73 -14.60
C LYS A 117 -1.22 25.69 -13.52
N ASP A 118 -2.17 26.56 -13.86
CA ASP A 118 -2.76 27.53 -12.93
C ASP A 118 -4.03 26.98 -12.27
N CYS A 119 -4.94 26.37 -13.04
CA CYS A 119 -6.23 25.88 -12.52
C CYS A 119 -6.32 24.35 -12.36
N ALA A 120 -5.29 23.60 -12.75
CA ALA A 120 -5.24 22.13 -12.71
C ALA A 120 -6.38 21.41 -13.49
N GLN A 121 -7.15 22.13 -14.31
CA GLN A 121 -8.16 21.53 -15.17
C GLN A 121 -7.53 20.88 -16.40
N VAL A 122 -8.15 19.81 -16.88
CA VAL A 122 -7.73 19.14 -18.12
C VAL A 122 -7.97 20.08 -19.30
N LEU A 123 -7.00 20.18 -20.20
CA LEU A 123 -7.04 21.04 -21.39
C LEU A 123 -7.96 20.46 -22.49
N LEU A 124 -9.23 20.20 -22.17
CA LEU A 124 -10.22 19.71 -23.12
C LEU A 124 -11.41 20.68 -23.17
N THR A 125 -11.98 20.85 -24.36
CA THR A 125 -13.26 21.54 -24.50
C THR A 125 -14.37 20.72 -23.82
N GLU A 126 -15.39 21.38 -23.27
CA GLU A 126 -16.54 20.69 -22.67
C GLU A 126 -17.21 19.63 -23.57
N PRO A 127 -17.43 19.85 -24.89
CA PRO A 127 -18.01 18.81 -25.74
C PRO A 127 -17.08 17.59 -25.88
N ASP A 128 -15.77 17.80 -26.06
CA ASP A 128 -14.80 16.70 -26.17
C ASP A 128 -14.68 15.94 -24.85
N ARG A 129 -14.68 16.65 -23.73
CA ARG A 129 -14.66 16.07 -22.39
C ARG A 129 -15.87 15.17 -22.17
N GLY A 130 -17.07 15.62 -22.53
CA GLY A 130 -18.29 14.82 -22.47
C GLY A 130 -18.22 13.56 -23.33
N PHE A 131 -17.69 13.69 -24.56
CA PHE A 131 -17.50 12.58 -25.48
C PHE A 131 -16.56 11.50 -24.92
N PHE A 132 -15.35 11.89 -24.49
CA PHE A 132 -14.35 10.93 -23.98
C PHE A 132 -14.80 10.27 -22.66
N LEU A 133 -15.50 10.99 -21.78
CA LEU A 133 -16.06 10.41 -20.56
C LEU A 133 -17.14 9.37 -20.87
N LYS A 134 -17.97 9.61 -21.88
CA LYS A 134 -18.99 8.66 -22.32
C LYS A 134 -18.36 7.40 -22.92
N GLU A 135 -17.32 7.55 -23.74
CA GLU A 135 -16.58 6.41 -24.30
C GLU A 135 -15.91 5.57 -23.21
N MET A 136 -15.18 6.17 -22.26
CA MET A 136 -14.46 5.42 -21.21
C MET A 136 -15.38 4.66 -20.25
N ARG A 137 -16.63 5.10 -20.07
CA ARG A 137 -17.61 4.45 -19.17
C ARG A 137 -18.35 3.28 -19.81
N ARG A 138 -18.14 2.99 -21.09
CA ARG A 138 -18.79 1.85 -21.75
C ARG A 138 -18.28 0.54 -21.15
N THR A 139 -19.20 -0.39 -20.92
CA THR A 139 -18.92 -1.71 -20.31
C THR A 139 -18.23 -2.67 -21.27
N ASP A 140 -18.33 -2.44 -22.58
CA ASP A 140 -17.80 -3.27 -23.67
C ASP A 140 -16.32 -2.99 -24.00
N THR A 141 -15.66 -2.09 -23.28
CA THR A 141 -14.34 -1.58 -23.67
C THR A 141 -13.18 -2.38 -23.06
N ASP A 142 -12.44 -3.09 -23.91
CA ASP A 142 -11.20 -3.80 -23.56
C ASP A 142 -10.05 -2.84 -23.14
N ASN A 143 -9.06 -3.34 -22.41
CA ASN A 143 -7.90 -2.58 -21.96
C ASN A 143 -7.12 -1.92 -23.12
N THR A 144 -7.02 -2.61 -24.26
CA THR A 144 -6.37 -2.07 -25.45
C THR A 144 -7.15 -0.88 -26.01
N GLN A 145 -8.48 -0.97 -26.02
CA GLN A 145 -9.36 0.10 -26.49
C GLN A 145 -9.34 1.28 -25.53
N ARG A 146 -9.37 1.04 -24.21
CA ARG A 146 -9.19 2.08 -23.18
C ARG A 146 -7.87 2.83 -23.38
N SER A 147 -6.80 2.11 -23.66
CA SER A 147 -5.48 2.72 -23.93
C SER A 147 -5.46 3.58 -25.19
N LYS A 148 -6.19 3.18 -26.25
CA LYS A 148 -6.34 3.97 -27.47
C LYS A 148 -7.16 5.24 -27.23
N ILE A 149 -8.27 5.13 -26.52
CA ILE A 149 -9.13 6.27 -26.15
C ILE A 149 -8.34 7.27 -25.30
N PHE A 150 -7.59 6.78 -24.31
CA PHE A 150 -6.72 7.61 -23.47
C PHE A 150 -5.65 8.35 -24.28
N LYS A 151 -4.96 7.66 -25.20
CA LYS A 151 -3.99 8.32 -26.09
C LYS A 151 -4.64 9.39 -26.97
N LYS A 152 -5.86 9.12 -27.46
CA LYS A 152 -6.63 10.06 -28.28
C LYS A 152 -7.06 11.30 -27.48
N SER A 153 -7.51 11.11 -26.24
CA SER A 153 -7.88 12.23 -25.37
C SER A 153 -6.67 13.10 -25.04
N MET A 154 -5.50 12.49 -24.79
CA MET A 154 -4.25 13.23 -24.57
C MET A 154 -3.76 13.98 -25.82
N SER A 155 -3.87 13.39 -27.02
CA SER A 155 -3.47 14.09 -28.25
C SER A 155 -4.36 15.29 -28.58
N ASN A 156 -5.62 15.26 -28.14
CA ASN A 156 -6.55 16.38 -28.32
C ASN A 156 -6.34 17.48 -27.27
N ALA A 157 -5.93 17.12 -26.05
CA ALA A 157 -5.71 18.08 -24.99
C ALA A 157 -4.39 18.86 -25.10
N ALA A 158 -3.47 18.37 -25.93
CA ALA A 158 -2.20 19.05 -26.25
C ALA A 158 -2.31 20.05 -27.42
N LYS A 159 -3.50 20.23 -28.01
CA LYS A 159 -3.78 21.20 -29.08
C LYS A 159 -4.46 22.43 -28.50
#